data_AF-A0A380ZEB4-F1
#
_entry.id   AF-A0A380ZEB4-F1
#
_cell.length_a   1.000
_cell.length_b   1.000
_cell.length_c   1.000
_cell.angle_alpha   90.00
_cell.angle_beta   90.00
_cell.angle_gamma   90.00
#
_symmetry.space_group_name_H-M   'P 1'
#
loop_
_entity.id
_entity.type
_entity.pdbx_description
1 polymer ?
#
loop_
_entity_poly.entity_id
_entity_poly.type
_entity_poly.pdbx_seq_one_letter_code
_entity_poly.pdbx_strand_id
1 'polypeptide(L)'
;MYQIDYNSYRSVKSFNRRVRFLVMHYTALDFKASIMALTGEKVSAHYLVPDPSEQTYIEAGFKDMRIFNLVDENERAWHAGVSSWAGRSNLNDTSIGIEIVNLASGHFDCIEQTYVEAALKDVSVLNPVNKDESVVQADIGSWTEERSACGTTPQLETANFVTDNNKGFAFPPYNPTQIDALKSLALNILQRYPDIMPTDVVGHSDIALGRKSDPGAAFPWKELYMAGIGAWYDDELKAHYQEQFCKSFPTKEDILAKLNCYGYDISAAYTEGGYKDLIRAFQLHFRQEKYDGILDIETAAIIYALIDKYFPSHAFNAS
;
A
#
# COMPACT_ATOMS: atom_id res chain seq x y z
N MET A 1 -12.68 45.37 -10.89
CA MET A 1 -12.41 43.93 -10.68
C MET A 1 -12.41 43.28 -12.04
N TYR A 2 -11.33 42.60 -12.43
CA TYR A 2 -11.27 41.90 -13.72
C TYR A 2 -11.97 40.54 -13.60
N GLN A 3 -12.76 40.15 -14.62
CA GLN A 3 -13.43 38.84 -14.65
C GLN A 3 -12.54 37.79 -15.33
N ILE A 4 -12.60 36.56 -14.85
CA ILE A 4 -11.93 35.42 -15.48
C ILE A 4 -12.85 34.85 -16.55
N ASP A 5 -12.35 34.72 -17.78
CA ASP A 5 -13.09 34.14 -18.89
C ASP A 5 -12.84 32.63 -18.99
N TYR A 6 -13.85 31.87 -18.59
CA TYR A 6 -13.83 30.43 -18.62
C TYR A 6 -14.48 29.82 -19.88
N ASN A 7 -14.80 30.60 -20.91
CA ASN A 7 -15.60 30.10 -22.03
C ASN A 7 -15.01 30.40 -23.40
N SER A 8 -14.27 31.50 -23.56
CA SER A 8 -13.77 31.87 -24.90
C SER A 8 -12.72 30.90 -25.44
N TYR A 9 -11.81 30.39 -24.60
CA TYR A 9 -10.74 29.49 -25.02
C TYR A 9 -10.46 28.39 -24.00
N ARG A 10 -10.19 27.18 -24.50
CA ARG A 10 -9.90 25.98 -23.70
C ARG A 10 -8.83 25.09 -24.33
N SER A 11 -7.88 24.67 -23.51
CA SER A 11 -6.96 23.59 -23.86
C SER A 11 -7.71 22.26 -23.88
N VAL A 12 -7.69 21.57 -25.02
CA VAL A 12 -8.36 20.26 -25.20
C VAL A 12 -7.39 19.11 -25.49
N LYS A 13 -6.10 19.41 -25.73
CA LYS A 13 -5.06 18.41 -26.06
C LYS A 13 -3.83 18.51 -25.16
N SER A 14 -3.31 19.71 -24.95
CA SER A 14 -2.07 19.94 -24.21
C SER A 14 -2.31 20.10 -22.71
N PHE A 15 -2.87 19.08 -22.06
CA PHE A 15 -3.00 19.00 -20.60
C PHE A 15 -3.02 17.55 -20.14
N ASN A 16 -2.68 17.32 -18.87
CA ASN A 16 -2.81 16.04 -18.18
C ASN A 16 -3.59 16.23 -16.87
N ARG A 17 -4.01 15.13 -16.26
CA ARG A 17 -4.53 15.17 -14.88
C ARG A 17 -3.37 15.33 -13.89
N ARG A 18 -3.67 15.90 -12.72
CA ARG A 18 -2.68 16.08 -11.63
C ARG A 18 -2.35 14.74 -10.96
N VAL A 19 -3.38 13.95 -10.71
CA VAL A 19 -3.23 12.58 -10.20
C VAL A 19 -2.69 11.69 -11.30
N ARG A 20 -1.66 10.92 -10.95
CA ARG A 20 -0.88 10.06 -11.83
C ARG A 20 -0.53 8.71 -11.23
N PHE A 21 -0.68 8.53 -9.92
CA PHE A 21 -0.37 7.27 -9.24
C PHE A 21 -1.52 6.81 -8.36
N LEU A 22 -1.60 5.50 -8.17
CA LEU A 22 -2.48 4.86 -7.20
C LEU A 22 -1.60 4.09 -6.22
N VAL A 23 -1.65 4.43 -4.93
CA VAL A 23 -0.78 3.85 -3.91
C VAL A 23 -1.60 3.01 -2.94
N MET A 24 -1.24 1.74 -2.81
CA MET A 24 -1.87 0.78 -1.90
C MET A 24 -1.10 0.72 -0.57
N HIS A 25 -1.84 0.72 0.53
CA HIS A 25 -1.34 0.66 1.91
C HIS A 25 -2.12 -0.40 2.69
N TYR A 26 -1.51 -0.91 3.77
CA TYR A 26 -2.28 -1.50 4.87
C TYR A 26 -2.25 -0.55 6.06
N THR A 27 -3.26 -0.68 6.92
CA THR A 27 -3.33 0.16 8.13
C THR A 27 -2.48 -0.35 9.30
N ALA A 28 -2.23 -1.66 9.39
CA ALA A 28 -1.67 -2.33 10.58
C ALA A 28 -2.50 -2.07 11.87
N LEU A 29 -3.77 -1.71 11.70
CA LEU A 29 -4.71 -1.31 12.73
C LEU A 29 -6.08 -1.96 12.46
N ASP A 30 -6.88 -2.13 13.51
CA ASP A 30 -8.30 -2.47 13.34
C ASP A 30 -9.08 -1.31 12.69
N PHE A 31 -10.35 -1.52 12.31
CA PHE A 31 -11.13 -0.51 11.60
C PHE A 31 -11.30 0.78 12.42
N LYS A 32 -11.62 0.68 13.71
CA LYS A 32 -11.84 1.85 14.58
C LYS A 32 -10.56 2.68 14.70
N ALA A 33 -9.43 2.05 14.99
CA ALA A 33 -8.14 2.73 15.11
C ALA A 33 -7.69 3.31 13.76
N SER A 34 -7.98 2.63 12.64
CA SER A 34 -7.69 3.13 11.29
C SER A 34 -8.46 4.43 10.99
N ILE A 35 -9.77 4.47 11.29
CA ILE A 35 -10.57 5.69 11.14
C ILE A 35 -9.99 6.81 12.00
N MET A 36 -9.74 6.56 13.29
CA MET A 36 -9.21 7.57 14.21
C MET A 36 -7.88 8.15 13.71
N ALA A 37 -6.95 7.31 13.25
CA ALA A 37 -5.66 7.74 12.74
C ALA A 37 -5.78 8.56 11.45
N LEU A 38 -6.58 8.08 10.48
CA LEU A 38 -6.67 8.65 9.14
C LEU A 38 -7.57 9.90 9.05
N THR A 39 -8.42 10.15 10.05
CA THR A 39 -9.17 11.40 10.21
C THR A 39 -8.56 12.33 11.26
N GLY A 40 -7.42 11.94 11.85
CA GLY A 40 -6.67 12.74 12.81
C GLY A 40 -5.79 13.79 12.13
N GLU A 41 -4.86 14.38 12.89
CA GLU A 41 -4.07 15.53 12.44
C GLU A 41 -2.77 15.18 11.69
N LYS A 42 -2.38 13.90 11.63
CA LYS A 42 -1.02 13.51 11.22
C LYS A 42 -0.92 12.82 9.86
N VAL A 43 -1.88 11.97 9.54
CA VAL A 43 -1.90 11.14 8.32
C VAL A 43 -3.34 11.01 7.82
N SER A 44 -3.51 10.78 6.53
CA SER A 44 -4.81 10.55 5.92
C SER A 44 -4.66 9.81 4.59
N ALA A 45 -5.75 9.20 4.13
CA ALA A 45 -5.84 8.58 2.81
C ALA A 45 -7.10 9.05 2.09
N HIS A 46 -7.17 8.87 0.77
CA HIS A 46 -8.39 9.22 0.04
C HIS A 46 -9.47 8.19 0.32
N TYR A 47 -9.09 6.91 0.39
CA TYR A 47 -10.01 5.81 0.63
C TYR A 47 -9.54 4.89 1.74
N LEU A 48 -10.49 4.37 2.52
CA LEU A 48 -10.30 3.27 3.45
C LEU A 48 -11.21 2.10 3.05
N VAL A 49 -10.63 0.91 2.92
CA VAL A 49 -11.32 -0.34 2.61
C VAL A 49 -11.26 -1.27 3.84
N PRO A 50 -12.36 -1.42 4.59
CA PRO A 50 -12.42 -2.25 5.80
C PRO A 50 -12.33 -3.75 5.47
N ASP A 51 -12.02 -4.57 6.47
CA ASP A 51 -12.34 -5.99 6.44
C ASP A 51 -13.77 -6.16 7.01
N PRO A 52 -14.74 -6.65 6.23
CA PRO A 52 -16.13 -6.76 6.68
C PRO A 52 -16.34 -7.78 7.82
N SER A 53 -15.34 -8.62 8.11
CA SER A 53 -15.35 -9.57 9.22
C SER A 53 -14.66 -9.05 10.48
N GLU A 54 -14.05 -7.86 10.43
CA GLU A 54 -13.33 -7.28 11.56
C GLU A 54 -14.30 -6.77 12.63
N GLN A 55 -14.00 -7.07 13.90
CA GLN A 55 -14.90 -6.86 15.02
C GLN A 55 -15.28 -5.40 15.21
N THR A 56 -14.32 -4.47 15.15
CA THR A 56 -14.60 -3.04 15.37
C THR A 56 -15.38 -2.41 14.21
N TYR A 57 -15.31 -2.98 13.00
CA TYR A 57 -16.19 -2.63 11.88
C TYR A 57 -17.65 -3.00 12.14
N ILE A 58 -17.88 -4.22 12.66
CA ILE A 58 -19.21 -4.72 13.02
C ILE A 58 -19.79 -3.92 14.19
N GLU A 59 -18.97 -3.64 15.22
CA GLU A 59 -19.36 -2.84 16.39
C GLU A 59 -19.71 -1.39 16.04
N ALA A 60 -19.08 -0.83 15.01
CA ALA A 60 -19.45 0.47 14.46
C ALA A 60 -20.81 0.46 13.73
N GLY A 61 -21.47 -0.70 13.63
CA GLY A 61 -22.83 -0.87 13.09
C GLY A 61 -22.89 -1.15 11.59
N PHE A 62 -21.75 -1.37 10.94
CA PHE A 62 -21.71 -1.75 9.53
C PHE A 62 -21.94 -3.25 9.36
N LYS A 63 -22.79 -3.62 8.39
CA LYS A 63 -23.16 -5.02 8.10
C LYS A 63 -22.80 -5.46 6.69
N ASP A 64 -22.76 -4.52 5.76
CA ASP A 64 -22.41 -4.72 4.36
C ASP A 64 -21.06 -4.07 4.08
N MET A 65 -20.33 -4.60 3.10
CA MET A 65 -19.08 -4.01 2.66
C MET A 65 -19.27 -2.56 2.19
N ARG A 66 -18.45 -1.64 2.73
CA ARG A 66 -18.43 -0.23 2.33
C ARG A 66 -17.01 0.23 2.07
N ILE A 67 -16.87 1.20 1.19
CA ILE A 67 -15.62 1.92 0.97
C ILE A 67 -15.83 3.34 1.49
N PHE A 68 -14.93 3.82 2.32
CA PHE A 68 -15.02 5.16 2.89
C PHE A 68 -14.10 6.09 2.13
N ASN A 69 -14.65 7.17 1.59
CA ASN A 69 -13.84 8.30 1.12
C ASN A 69 -13.58 9.24 2.31
N LEU A 70 -12.31 9.49 2.63
CA LEU A 70 -11.92 10.35 3.76
C LEU A 70 -11.37 11.71 3.29
N VAL A 71 -10.80 11.75 2.08
CA VAL A 71 -10.29 12.98 1.45
C VAL A 71 -10.74 13.00 -0.03
N ASP A 72 -11.26 14.14 -0.49
CA ASP A 72 -11.62 14.35 -1.91
C ASP A 72 -10.37 14.20 -2.78
N GLU A 73 -10.47 13.52 -3.92
CA GLU A 73 -9.32 13.26 -4.81
C GLU A 73 -8.77 14.51 -5.51
N ASN A 74 -9.48 15.65 -5.43
CA ASN A 74 -8.95 16.95 -5.84
C ASN A 74 -8.08 17.61 -4.76
N GLU A 75 -8.11 17.09 -3.54
CA GLU A 75 -7.31 17.51 -2.41
C GLU A 75 -6.11 16.56 -2.21
N ARG A 76 -5.19 16.95 -1.33
CA ARG A 76 -3.98 16.19 -1.04
C ARG A 76 -4.11 15.43 0.28
N ALA A 77 -4.35 14.12 0.23
CA ALA A 77 -4.21 13.26 1.40
C ALA A 77 -2.74 13.05 1.80
N TRP A 78 -2.48 12.70 3.06
CA TRP A 78 -1.13 12.56 3.64
C TRP A 78 -0.80 11.09 3.94
N HIS A 79 -0.53 10.31 2.89
CA HIS A 79 -0.32 8.85 2.98
C HIS A 79 1.10 8.41 2.57
N ALA A 80 1.63 8.95 1.47
CA ALA A 80 2.92 8.53 0.91
C ALA A 80 4.13 9.01 1.74
N GLY A 81 4.07 10.22 2.30
CA GLY A 81 5.20 10.85 2.98
C GLY A 81 6.41 11.05 2.05
N VAL A 82 7.63 10.95 2.60
CA VAL A 82 8.86 10.95 1.78
C VAL A 82 8.85 9.74 0.86
N SER A 83 8.74 10.01 -0.45
CA SER A 83 8.49 8.99 -1.47
C SER A 83 9.08 9.41 -2.81
N SER A 84 9.39 8.42 -3.66
CA SER A 84 9.88 8.59 -5.01
C SER A 84 9.41 7.47 -5.95
N TRP A 85 8.93 7.81 -7.13
CA TRP A 85 8.59 6.86 -8.20
C TRP A 85 8.65 7.50 -9.58
N ALA A 86 9.19 6.78 -10.56
CA ALA A 86 9.27 7.21 -11.97
C ALA A 86 9.81 8.65 -12.14
N GLY A 87 10.88 8.97 -11.39
CA GLY A 87 11.53 10.28 -11.40
C GLY A 87 10.77 11.42 -10.71
N ARG A 88 9.67 11.13 -10.01
CA ARG A 88 8.91 12.10 -9.19
C ARG A 88 9.11 11.81 -7.72
N SER A 89 9.09 12.86 -6.91
CA SER A 89 9.12 12.76 -5.45
C SER A 89 7.87 13.38 -4.84
N ASN A 90 7.68 13.17 -3.53
CA ASN A 90 6.53 13.70 -2.76
C ASN A 90 5.19 13.27 -3.38
N LEU A 91 4.98 11.96 -3.52
CA LEU A 91 3.87 11.43 -4.30
C LEU A 91 2.48 11.76 -3.75
N ASN A 92 2.36 12.20 -2.50
CA ASN A 92 1.10 12.78 -1.99
C ASN A 92 0.51 13.83 -2.95
N ASP A 93 1.35 14.63 -3.64
CA ASP A 93 0.90 15.70 -4.52
C ASP A 93 0.21 15.21 -5.81
N THR A 94 0.46 13.96 -6.20
CA THR A 94 0.07 13.41 -7.51
C THR A 94 -0.49 11.99 -7.42
N SER A 95 -0.91 11.54 -6.24
CA SER A 95 -1.39 10.18 -6.05
C SER A 95 -2.69 10.12 -5.26
N ILE A 96 -3.44 9.05 -5.51
CA ILE A 96 -4.55 8.63 -4.68
C ILE A 96 -4.06 7.49 -3.78
N GLY A 97 -4.04 7.70 -2.47
CA GLY A 97 -3.82 6.64 -1.48
C GLY A 97 -5.08 5.87 -1.11
N ILE A 98 -5.00 4.54 -1.13
CA ILE A 98 -6.01 3.62 -0.60
C ILE A 98 -5.41 2.85 0.58
N GLU A 99 -6.00 3.03 1.76
CA GLU A 99 -5.70 2.27 2.97
C GLU A 99 -6.62 1.05 3.07
N ILE A 100 -6.05 -0.11 3.39
CA ILE A 100 -6.78 -1.37 3.48
C ILE A 100 -6.61 -1.91 4.89
N VAL A 101 -7.72 -2.11 5.61
CA VAL A 101 -7.68 -2.61 6.98
C VAL A 101 -7.11 -4.03 7.00
N ASN A 102 -5.91 -4.18 7.53
CA ASN A 102 -5.22 -5.45 7.64
C ASN A 102 -4.28 -5.39 8.84
N LEU A 103 -4.33 -6.41 9.70
CA LEU A 103 -3.60 -6.47 10.97
C LEU A 103 -2.14 -6.92 10.79
N ALA A 104 -1.51 -6.51 9.69
CA ALA A 104 -0.10 -6.76 9.46
C ALA A 104 0.72 -6.26 10.65
N SER A 105 1.67 -7.07 11.10
CA SER A 105 2.57 -6.72 12.19
C SER A 105 4.01 -6.94 11.76
N GLY A 106 4.93 -6.24 12.41
CA GLY A 106 6.36 -6.37 12.14
C GLY A 106 7.17 -5.51 13.08
N HIS A 107 8.48 -5.77 13.13
CA HIS A 107 9.38 -4.90 13.86
C HIS A 107 9.56 -3.62 13.05
N PHE A 108 8.75 -2.61 13.36
CA PHE A 108 9.02 -1.25 12.93
C PHE A 108 10.26 -0.78 13.70
N ASP A 109 11.23 -0.18 13.02
CA ASP A 109 12.30 0.55 13.71
C ASP A 109 11.64 1.64 14.57
N CYS A 110 12.23 1.89 15.75
CA CYS A 110 11.67 2.55 16.94
C CYS A 110 10.99 3.93 16.74
N ILE A 111 11.01 4.48 15.52
CA ILE A 111 10.41 5.76 15.15
C ILE A 111 8.91 5.61 14.86
N GLU A 112 8.42 4.48 14.33
CA GLU A 112 6.98 4.32 14.02
C GLU A 112 6.13 3.83 15.21
N GLN A 113 6.73 3.24 16.25
CA GLN A 113 6.03 2.85 17.49
C GLN A 113 5.31 4.04 18.16
N THR A 114 5.86 5.25 18.02
CA THR A 114 5.25 6.46 18.58
C THR A 114 3.89 6.83 17.96
N TYR A 115 3.59 6.38 16.73
CA TYR A 115 2.30 6.67 16.07
C TYR A 115 1.18 5.75 16.56
N VAL A 116 1.46 4.44 16.69
CA VAL A 116 0.51 3.47 17.25
C VAL A 116 0.23 3.81 18.71
N GLU A 117 1.26 4.16 19.50
CA GLU A 117 1.09 4.57 20.89
C GLU A 117 0.35 5.90 21.06
N ALA A 118 0.49 6.85 20.12
CA ALA A 118 -0.25 8.11 20.15
C ALA A 118 -1.72 7.91 19.82
N ALA A 119 -2.05 7.12 18.80
CA ALA A 119 -3.43 6.79 18.45
C ALA A 119 -4.16 6.04 19.58
N LEU A 120 -3.45 5.19 20.33
CA LEU A 120 -3.99 4.46 21.47
C LEU A 120 -4.17 5.34 22.74
N LYS A 121 -3.40 6.42 22.91
CA LYS A 121 -3.53 7.33 24.06
C LYS A 121 -4.77 8.23 23.96
N ASP A 122 -5.17 8.60 22.75
CA ASP A 122 -6.36 9.45 22.51
C ASP A 122 -7.69 8.69 22.65
N VAL A 123 -7.68 7.35 22.77
CA VAL A 123 -8.89 6.54 23.03
C VAL A 123 -9.58 6.90 24.36
N SER A 124 -8.86 7.53 25.30
CA SER A 124 -9.41 7.97 26.59
C SER A 124 -10.22 9.27 26.52
N VAL A 125 -10.20 9.96 25.37
CA VAL A 125 -10.91 11.23 25.18
C VAL A 125 -11.74 11.09 23.91
N LEU A 126 -13.04 10.88 24.06
CA LEU A 126 -14.13 11.37 23.22
C LEU A 126 -15.33 10.41 23.29
N ASN A 127 -16.27 10.76 24.16
CA ASN A 127 -17.65 10.29 24.09
C ASN A 127 -18.26 10.71 22.73
N PRO A 128 -19.15 9.89 22.13
CA PRO A 128 -19.86 10.29 20.94
C PRO A 128 -20.70 11.55 21.21
N VAL A 129 -20.65 12.49 20.26
CA VAL A 129 -21.52 13.68 20.26
C VAL A 129 -22.96 13.20 20.09
N ASN A 130 -23.70 13.14 21.20
CA ASN A 130 -25.15 12.97 21.19
C ASN A 130 -25.79 14.22 20.58
N LYS A 131 -26.46 14.05 19.44
CA LYS A 131 -27.60 14.90 19.07
C LYS A 131 -28.87 14.17 19.50
N ASP A 132 -29.75 14.95 20.13
CA ASP A 132 -31.10 14.67 20.60
C ASP A 132 -31.26 14.04 21.98
N GLU A 133 -31.79 14.88 22.87
CA GLU A 133 -32.29 14.58 24.21
C GLU A 133 -33.56 13.72 24.12
N SER A 134 -33.50 12.49 24.63
CA SER A 134 -34.62 11.91 25.35
C SER A 134 -34.13 10.85 26.34
N VAL A 135 -34.33 11.18 27.61
CA VAL A 135 -34.07 10.43 28.84
C VAL A 135 -34.51 8.96 28.76
N VAL A 136 -33.56 8.01 28.92
CA VAL A 136 -33.75 6.79 29.71
C VAL A 136 -32.44 6.43 30.39
N GLN A 137 -32.48 6.38 31.72
CA GLN A 137 -31.38 6.12 32.63
C GLN A 137 -31.17 4.61 32.77
N ALA A 138 -29.98 4.11 32.49
CA ALA A 138 -29.54 2.77 32.86
C ALA A 138 -28.06 2.83 33.31
N ASP A 139 -27.81 2.23 34.48
CA ASP A 139 -26.60 2.34 35.28
C ASP A 139 -25.31 1.95 34.53
N ILE A 140 -24.32 2.84 34.59
CA ILE A 140 -22.95 2.57 34.15
C ILE A 140 -22.12 2.37 35.42
N GLY A 141 -21.87 1.11 35.76
CA GLY A 141 -20.97 0.72 36.85
C GLY A 141 -19.55 1.22 36.60
N SER A 142 -18.95 1.77 37.66
CA SER A 142 -17.58 2.28 37.70
C SER A 142 -16.55 1.18 37.45
N TRP A 143 -15.69 1.37 36.45
CA TRP A 143 -14.48 0.56 36.29
C TRP A 143 -13.28 1.36 36.80
N THR A 144 -12.91 1.11 38.06
CA THR A 144 -11.62 1.50 38.63
C THR A 144 -10.56 0.49 38.24
N GLU A 145 -9.37 1.01 37.95
CA GLU A 145 -8.13 0.29 37.65
C GLU A 145 -7.82 -0.83 38.66
N GLU A 146 -7.58 -2.05 38.18
CA GLU A 146 -6.71 -3.02 38.85
C GLU A 146 -5.86 -3.77 37.82
N ARG A 147 -4.54 -3.57 37.89
CA ARG A 147 -3.55 -4.43 37.25
C ARG A 147 -3.47 -5.74 38.05
N SER A 148 -3.69 -6.89 37.41
CA SER A 148 -3.20 -8.18 37.93
C SER A 148 -3.01 -9.22 36.83
N ALA A 149 -1.79 -9.75 36.80
CA ALA A 149 -1.27 -11.04 36.36
C ALA A 149 -2.02 -11.89 35.29
N CYS A 150 -1.24 -12.24 34.25
CA CYS A 150 -0.98 -13.60 33.75
C CYS A 150 -2.12 -14.64 33.80
N GLY A 151 -2.59 -15.07 32.63
CA GLY A 151 -3.20 -16.39 32.47
C GLY A 151 -4.11 -16.56 31.26
N THR A 152 -3.73 -17.52 30.41
CA THR A 152 -4.57 -18.29 29.46
C THR A 152 -5.04 -17.62 28.17
N THR A 153 -4.28 -17.92 27.11
CA THR A 153 -4.63 -17.81 25.69
C THR A 153 -5.81 -18.71 25.34
N PRO A 154 -6.87 -18.20 24.67
CA PRO A 154 -7.79 -19.04 23.92
C PRO A 154 -7.14 -19.39 22.57
N GLN A 155 -7.02 -20.68 22.28
CA GLN A 155 -6.59 -21.20 20.98
C GLN A 155 -7.63 -20.80 19.92
N LEU A 156 -7.33 -19.78 19.11
CA LEU A 156 -7.96 -19.62 17.80
C LEU A 156 -7.29 -20.58 16.82
N GLU A 157 -8.12 -21.35 16.12
CA GLU A 157 -7.73 -22.31 15.10
C GLU A 157 -6.82 -21.66 14.04
N THR A 158 -5.79 -22.42 13.67
CA THR A 158 -4.69 -22.05 12.78
C THR A 158 -5.15 -21.67 11.38
N ALA A 159 -5.40 -20.39 11.14
CA ALA A 159 -5.30 -19.80 9.80
C ALA A 159 -3.81 -19.58 9.46
N ASN A 160 -3.41 -19.95 8.24
CA ASN A 160 -2.02 -19.93 7.77
C ASN A 160 -1.38 -18.54 7.86
N PHE A 161 -0.69 -18.25 8.97
CA PHE A 161 0.20 -17.10 9.07
C PHE A 161 1.43 -17.33 8.18
N VAL A 162 1.71 -16.42 7.25
CA VAL A 162 3.01 -16.34 6.60
C VAL A 162 3.93 -15.58 7.55
N THR A 163 4.73 -16.30 8.33
CA THR A 163 5.70 -15.74 9.28
C THR A 163 7.09 -15.68 8.65
N ASP A 164 7.72 -14.50 8.67
CA ASP A 164 9.11 -14.32 8.26
C ASP A 164 10.09 -14.56 9.43
N ASN A 165 10.98 -15.54 9.28
CA ASN A 165 12.06 -15.83 10.24
C ASN A 165 13.22 -14.80 10.21
N ASN A 166 13.22 -13.81 9.31
CA ASN A 166 14.32 -12.85 9.15
C ASN A 166 14.04 -11.43 9.68
N LYS A 167 12.79 -11.01 9.91
CA LYS A 167 12.47 -9.72 10.58
C LYS A 167 11.19 -9.73 11.44
N GLY A 168 10.52 -10.87 11.62
CA GLY A 168 9.32 -10.95 12.47
C GLY A 168 8.10 -10.22 11.92
N PHE A 169 8.01 -10.04 10.59
CA PHE A 169 6.79 -9.55 9.95
C PHE A 169 5.78 -10.69 9.79
N ALA A 170 4.51 -10.39 10.03
CA ALA A 170 3.37 -11.23 9.72
C ALA A 170 2.41 -10.45 8.82
N PHE A 171 2.14 -11.01 7.64
CA PHE A 171 1.18 -10.45 6.68
C PHE A 171 -0.07 -11.34 6.67
N PRO A 172 -1.13 -11.00 7.42
CA PRO A 172 -2.35 -11.78 7.40
C PRO A 172 -3.01 -11.66 6.02
N PRO A 173 -3.71 -12.71 5.55
CA PRO A 173 -4.41 -12.67 4.28
C PRO A 173 -5.48 -11.57 4.29
N TYR A 174 -5.73 -10.98 3.13
CA TYR A 174 -6.83 -10.03 2.94
C TYR A 174 -8.15 -10.77 2.74
N ASN A 175 -9.24 -10.21 3.26
CA ASN A 175 -10.57 -10.77 3.07
C ASN A 175 -10.95 -10.72 1.56
N PRO A 176 -11.45 -11.81 0.94
CA PRO A 176 -11.83 -11.78 -0.47
C PRO A 176 -12.86 -10.69 -0.83
N THR A 177 -13.82 -10.42 0.07
CA THR A 177 -14.83 -9.36 -0.13
C THR A 177 -14.18 -7.97 -0.10
N GLN A 178 -13.16 -7.80 0.73
CA GLN A 178 -12.35 -6.57 0.79
C GLN A 178 -11.57 -6.37 -0.52
N ILE A 179 -10.99 -7.44 -1.08
CA ILE A 179 -10.27 -7.39 -2.35
C ILE A 179 -11.20 -7.10 -3.54
N ASP A 180 -12.40 -7.66 -3.57
CA ASP A 180 -13.36 -7.36 -4.65
C ASP A 180 -13.87 -5.91 -4.62
N ALA A 181 -14.09 -5.36 -3.42
CA ALA A 181 -14.38 -3.95 -3.24
C ALA A 181 -13.21 -3.06 -3.71
N LEU A 182 -11.98 -3.43 -3.33
CA LEU A 182 -10.76 -2.75 -3.78
C LEU A 182 -10.62 -2.74 -5.30
N LYS A 183 -10.84 -3.88 -5.98
CA LYS A 183 -10.79 -3.95 -7.45
C LYS A 183 -11.82 -3.00 -8.08
N SER A 184 -13.05 -3.00 -7.56
CA SER A 184 -14.12 -2.14 -8.06
C SER A 184 -13.76 -0.65 -7.92
N LEU A 185 -13.17 -0.27 -6.78
CA LEU A 185 -12.68 1.08 -6.54
C LEU A 185 -11.50 1.45 -7.45
N ALA A 186 -10.49 0.59 -7.55
CA ALA A 186 -9.31 0.85 -8.36
C ALA A 186 -9.68 1.00 -9.85
N LEU A 187 -10.54 0.13 -10.39
CA LEU A 187 -11.07 0.28 -11.76
C LEU A 187 -11.82 1.59 -11.94
N ASN A 188 -12.64 2.01 -10.97
CA ASN A 188 -13.34 3.28 -11.03
C ASN A 188 -12.37 4.48 -11.07
N ILE A 189 -11.30 4.45 -10.27
CA ILE A 189 -10.26 5.49 -10.27
C ILE A 189 -9.53 5.51 -11.61
N LEU A 190 -9.05 4.36 -12.09
CA LEU A 190 -8.29 4.25 -13.34
C LEU A 190 -9.09 4.74 -14.56
N GLN A 191 -10.42 4.54 -14.58
CA GLN A 191 -11.29 5.08 -15.62
C GLN A 191 -11.36 6.62 -15.62
N ARG A 192 -11.22 7.26 -14.46
CA ARG A 192 -11.31 8.72 -14.30
C ARG A 192 -9.96 9.42 -14.48
N TYR A 193 -8.86 8.69 -14.23
CA TYR A 193 -7.48 9.17 -14.38
C TYR A 193 -6.71 8.32 -15.40
N PRO A 194 -6.94 8.54 -16.71
CA PRO A 194 -6.35 7.72 -17.77
C PRO A 194 -4.82 7.85 -17.91
N ASP A 195 -4.20 8.82 -17.22
CA ASP A 195 -2.75 8.99 -17.17
C ASP A 195 -2.07 8.07 -16.15
N ILE A 196 -2.84 7.34 -15.31
CA ILE A 196 -2.31 6.30 -14.42
C ILE A 196 -2.07 5.04 -15.24
N MET A 197 -0.80 4.75 -15.53
CA MET A 197 -0.43 3.53 -16.27
C MET A 197 -0.42 2.31 -15.33
N PRO A 198 -0.40 1.07 -15.86
CA PRO A 198 -0.23 -0.12 -15.03
C PRO A 198 0.97 -0.06 -14.07
N THR A 199 2.09 0.55 -14.50
CA THR A 199 3.30 0.73 -13.69
C THR A 199 3.19 1.86 -12.65
N ASP A 200 2.09 2.60 -12.65
CA ASP A 200 1.80 3.69 -11.70
C ASP A 200 0.84 3.25 -10.58
N VAL A 201 0.41 1.99 -10.57
CA VAL A 201 -0.28 1.35 -9.45
C VAL A 201 0.77 0.60 -8.62
N VAL A 202 1.02 1.09 -7.41
CA VAL A 202 2.20 0.72 -6.62
C VAL A 202 1.84 0.49 -5.15
N GLY A 203 2.66 -0.28 -4.44
CA GLY A 203 2.62 -0.35 -2.99
C GLY A 203 3.37 0.82 -2.36
N HIS A 204 3.10 1.12 -1.09
CA HIS A 204 3.91 2.07 -0.34
C HIS A 204 5.37 1.62 -0.25
N SER A 205 5.61 0.31 -0.16
CA SER A 205 6.94 -0.30 -0.18
C SER A 205 7.76 0.04 -1.42
N ASP A 206 7.10 0.25 -2.57
CA ASP A 206 7.79 0.56 -3.82
C ASP A 206 8.34 1.98 -3.86
N ILE A 207 7.60 2.91 -3.26
CA ILE A 207 7.88 4.35 -3.32
C ILE A 207 8.67 4.86 -2.11
N ALA A 208 8.73 4.08 -1.03
CA ALA A 208 9.35 4.44 0.24
C ALA A 208 10.27 3.31 0.75
N LEU A 209 11.27 2.98 -0.05
CA LEU A 209 12.23 1.90 0.17
C LEU A 209 12.84 1.91 1.57
N GLY A 210 12.91 0.73 2.21
CA GLY A 210 13.45 0.53 3.55
C GLY A 210 12.57 1.08 4.69
N ARG A 211 11.74 2.08 4.43
CA ARG A 211 10.83 2.69 5.43
C ARG A 211 9.51 1.95 5.52
N LYS A 212 9.00 1.42 4.40
CA LYS A 212 7.65 0.84 4.30
C LYS A 212 7.68 -0.56 3.71
N SER A 213 6.72 -1.38 4.13
CA SER A 213 6.57 -2.80 3.73
C SER A 213 5.16 -3.15 3.27
N ASP A 214 4.26 -2.17 3.27
CA ASP A 214 2.87 -2.28 2.87
C ASP A 214 2.70 -2.10 1.34
N PRO A 215 1.70 -2.79 0.73
CA PRO A 215 0.66 -3.62 1.35
C PRO A 215 1.11 -5.05 1.68
N GLY A 216 2.39 -5.37 1.52
CA GLY A 216 3.00 -6.61 2.00
C GLY A 216 2.79 -7.82 1.08
N ALA A 217 3.39 -8.95 1.47
CA ALA A 217 3.44 -10.17 0.65
C ALA A 217 2.09 -10.88 0.49
N ALA A 218 1.12 -10.62 1.37
CA ALA A 218 -0.22 -11.21 1.29
C ALA A 218 -1.14 -10.47 0.31
N PHE A 219 -0.75 -9.29 -0.18
CA PHE A 219 -1.59 -8.48 -1.05
C PHE A 219 -1.66 -9.07 -2.47
N PRO A 220 -2.83 -9.30 -3.06
CA PRO A 220 -2.93 -10.15 -4.25
C PRO A 220 -2.67 -9.37 -5.56
N TRP A 221 -1.44 -8.89 -5.78
CA TRP A 221 -1.05 -8.11 -6.96
C TRP A 221 -1.38 -8.79 -8.28
N LYS A 222 -1.09 -10.10 -8.41
CA LYS A 222 -1.42 -10.87 -9.62
C LYS A 222 -2.93 -10.92 -9.87
N GLU A 223 -3.75 -11.00 -8.82
CA GLU A 223 -5.21 -11.03 -8.93
C GLU A 223 -5.75 -9.66 -9.40
N LEU A 224 -5.20 -8.56 -8.89
CA LEU A 224 -5.50 -7.21 -9.37
C LEU A 224 -5.12 -7.04 -10.84
N TYR A 225 -3.92 -7.49 -11.23
CA TYR A 225 -3.48 -7.45 -12.63
C TYR A 225 -4.45 -8.21 -13.55
N MET A 226 -4.92 -9.39 -13.15
CA MET A 226 -5.89 -10.16 -13.92
C MET A 226 -7.24 -9.44 -14.05
N ALA A 227 -7.57 -8.54 -13.12
CA ALA A 227 -8.72 -7.64 -13.21
C ALA A 227 -8.44 -6.35 -14.00
N GLY A 228 -7.24 -6.18 -14.58
CA GLY A 228 -6.84 -5.01 -15.34
C GLY A 228 -6.26 -3.86 -14.49
N ILE A 229 -5.82 -4.15 -13.26
CA ILE A 229 -5.30 -3.16 -12.32
C ILE A 229 -3.81 -3.42 -12.05
N GLY A 230 -2.97 -2.46 -12.40
CA GLY A 230 -1.53 -2.53 -12.14
C GLY A 230 -0.77 -3.42 -13.13
N ALA A 231 0.54 -3.52 -12.92
CA ALA A 231 1.45 -4.23 -13.79
C ALA A 231 1.76 -5.65 -13.29
N TRP A 232 1.96 -6.56 -14.23
CA TRP A 232 2.52 -7.89 -13.99
C TRP A 232 3.32 -8.36 -15.21
N TYR A 233 4.29 -9.25 -14.98
CA TYR A 233 5.12 -9.84 -16.03
C TYR A 233 4.37 -10.96 -16.78
N ASP A 234 4.87 -11.33 -17.96
CA ASP A 234 4.40 -12.51 -18.68
C ASP A 234 5.26 -13.73 -18.29
N ASP A 235 4.61 -14.86 -18.00
CA ASP A 235 5.29 -16.07 -17.53
C ASP A 235 6.29 -16.61 -18.57
N GLU A 236 5.99 -16.46 -19.87
CA GLU A 236 6.88 -16.85 -20.98
C GLU A 236 8.16 -16.00 -21.02
N LEU A 237 8.04 -14.67 -20.86
CA LEU A 237 9.19 -13.77 -20.81
C LEU A 237 10.04 -14.03 -19.55
N LYS A 238 9.40 -14.27 -18.41
CA LYS A 238 10.11 -14.66 -17.18
C LYS A 238 10.91 -15.94 -17.42
N ALA A 239 10.29 -16.99 -17.98
CA ALA A 239 10.96 -18.26 -18.24
C ALA A 239 12.16 -18.09 -19.19
N HIS A 240 11.99 -17.30 -20.26
CA HIS A 240 13.07 -16.96 -21.19
C HIS A 240 14.30 -16.36 -20.47
N TYR A 241 14.08 -15.36 -19.61
CA TYR A 241 15.17 -14.75 -18.85
C TYR A 241 15.77 -15.67 -17.79
N GLN A 242 14.97 -16.55 -17.16
CA GLN A 242 15.52 -17.54 -16.23
C GLN A 242 16.51 -18.47 -16.94
N GLU A 243 16.19 -18.95 -18.14
CA GLU A 243 17.09 -19.77 -18.95
C GLU A 243 18.36 -19.01 -19.36
N GLN A 244 18.23 -17.73 -19.71
CA GLN A 244 19.36 -16.87 -20.05
C GLN A 244 20.29 -16.66 -18.84
N PHE A 245 19.72 -16.34 -17.67
CA PHE A 245 20.49 -15.99 -16.47
C PHE A 245 21.11 -17.19 -15.75
N CYS A 246 20.67 -18.42 -16.04
CA CYS A 246 21.40 -19.63 -15.71
C CYS A 246 22.79 -19.71 -16.39
N LYS A 247 22.97 -19.05 -17.54
CA LYS A 247 24.22 -19.05 -18.32
C LYS A 247 25.07 -17.82 -18.02
N SER A 248 24.44 -16.66 -17.91
CA SER A 248 25.11 -15.39 -17.64
C SER A 248 24.20 -14.50 -16.80
N PHE A 249 24.56 -14.35 -15.53
CA PHE A 249 23.80 -13.54 -14.59
C PHE A 249 24.07 -12.04 -14.82
N PRO A 250 23.04 -11.17 -14.81
CA PRO A 250 23.23 -9.74 -15.03
C PRO A 250 24.05 -9.09 -13.92
N THR A 251 24.76 -8.01 -14.25
CA THR A 251 25.54 -7.26 -13.26
C THR A 251 24.62 -6.48 -12.32
N LYS A 252 25.15 -6.04 -11.16
CA LYS A 252 24.39 -5.19 -10.25
C LYS A 252 24.00 -3.88 -10.93
N GLU A 253 24.89 -3.32 -11.75
CA GLU A 253 24.69 -2.12 -12.53
C GLU A 253 23.51 -2.27 -13.50
N ASP A 254 23.42 -3.40 -14.21
CA ASP A 254 22.30 -3.69 -15.11
C ASP A 254 20.97 -3.77 -14.35
N ILE A 255 20.96 -4.45 -13.20
CA ILE A 255 19.78 -4.58 -12.34
C ILE A 255 19.31 -3.21 -11.85
N LEU A 256 20.23 -2.37 -11.36
CA LEU A 256 19.91 -1.02 -10.91
C LEU A 256 19.38 -0.15 -12.05
N ALA A 257 19.96 -0.23 -13.24
CA ALA A 257 19.49 0.50 -14.41
C ALA A 257 18.05 0.09 -14.79
N LYS A 258 17.74 -1.22 -14.75
CA LYS A 258 16.40 -1.72 -15.04
C LYS A 258 15.40 -1.36 -13.95
N LEU A 259 15.73 -1.46 -12.67
CA LEU A 259 14.86 -1.03 -11.57
C LEU A 259 14.59 0.49 -11.61
N ASN A 260 15.60 1.30 -11.92
CA ASN A 260 15.43 2.73 -12.13
C ASN A 260 14.52 3.04 -13.32
N CYS A 261 14.70 2.34 -14.45
CA CYS A 261 13.84 2.44 -15.62
C CYS A 261 12.39 2.08 -15.28
N TYR A 262 12.17 1.06 -14.45
CA TYR A 262 10.83 0.65 -14.04
C TYR A 262 10.14 1.72 -13.19
N GLY A 263 10.89 2.37 -12.30
CA GLY A 263 10.39 3.49 -11.50
C GLY A 263 11.03 3.65 -10.13
N TYR A 264 11.81 2.69 -9.66
CA TYR A 264 12.39 2.72 -8.31
C TYR A 264 13.48 3.78 -8.15
N ASP A 265 13.54 4.39 -6.97
CA ASP A 265 14.71 5.18 -6.56
C ASP A 265 15.89 4.25 -6.22
N ILE A 266 17.01 4.43 -6.88
CA ILE A 266 18.23 3.63 -6.67
C ILE A 266 19.30 4.37 -5.87
N SER A 267 19.02 5.59 -5.40
CA SER A 267 20.01 6.47 -4.76
C SER A 267 20.72 5.83 -3.56
N ALA A 268 20.01 5.02 -2.76
CA ALA A 268 20.56 4.30 -1.60
C ALA A 268 21.15 2.92 -1.94
N ALA A 269 20.95 2.42 -3.16
CA ALA A 269 21.21 1.03 -3.54
C ALA A 269 22.71 0.70 -3.75
N TYR A 270 23.58 1.71 -3.65
CA TYR A 270 25.03 1.51 -3.63
C TYR A 270 25.53 0.93 -2.31
N THR A 271 24.76 1.06 -1.22
CA THR A 271 25.02 0.35 0.05
C THR A 271 24.45 -1.06 0.02
N GLU A 272 25.00 -1.99 0.80
CA GLU A 272 24.47 -3.35 0.90
C GLU A 272 23.04 -3.37 1.46
N GLY A 273 22.80 -2.59 2.53
CA GLY A 273 21.48 -2.46 3.13
C GLY A 273 20.44 -1.86 2.18
N GLY A 274 20.77 -0.74 1.53
CA GLY A 274 19.85 -0.11 0.59
C GLY A 274 19.56 -0.96 -0.65
N TYR A 275 20.54 -1.75 -1.12
CA TYR A 275 20.30 -2.71 -2.19
C TYR A 275 19.34 -3.82 -1.75
N LYS A 276 19.54 -4.37 -0.55
CA LYS A 276 18.67 -5.40 0.02
C LYS A 276 17.23 -4.90 0.19
N ASP A 277 17.06 -3.68 0.67
CA ASP A 277 15.73 -3.08 0.85
C ASP A 277 15.03 -2.83 -0.49
N LEU A 278 15.77 -2.38 -1.52
CA LEU A 278 15.26 -2.23 -2.89
C LEU A 278 14.77 -3.57 -3.46
N ILE A 279 15.60 -4.61 -3.39
CA ILE A 279 15.24 -5.94 -3.89
C ILE A 279 14.05 -6.51 -3.11
N ARG A 280 14.02 -6.31 -1.79
CA ARG A 280 12.91 -6.77 -0.95
C ARG A 280 11.59 -6.10 -1.32
N ALA A 281 11.58 -4.77 -1.51
CA ALA A 281 10.39 -4.05 -1.93
C ALA A 281 9.84 -4.59 -3.25
N PHE A 282 10.72 -4.80 -4.24
CA PHE A 282 10.35 -5.41 -5.50
C PHE A 282 9.76 -6.82 -5.34
N GLN A 283 10.37 -7.66 -4.49
CA GLN A 283 9.88 -9.01 -4.24
C GLN A 283 8.51 -9.01 -3.52
N LEU A 284 8.27 -8.11 -2.57
CA LEU A 284 6.96 -7.95 -1.93
C LEU A 284 5.83 -7.64 -2.92
N HIS A 285 6.17 -7.04 -4.06
CA HIS A 285 5.21 -6.76 -5.12
C HIS A 285 5.13 -7.93 -6.11
N PHE A 286 6.24 -8.34 -6.71
CA PHE A 286 6.22 -9.23 -7.88
C PHE A 286 6.64 -10.69 -7.62
N ARG A 287 7.16 -11.01 -6.43
CA ARG A 287 7.61 -12.36 -6.07
C ARG A 287 7.39 -12.66 -4.58
N GLN A 288 6.12 -12.69 -4.21
CA GLN A 288 5.66 -12.72 -2.83
C GLN A 288 5.96 -14.04 -2.09
N GLU A 289 6.32 -15.09 -2.82
CA GLU A 289 6.77 -16.36 -2.26
C GLU A 289 8.16 -16.26 -1.60
N LYS A 290 8.99 -15.28 -2.01
CA LYS A 290 10.35 -15.07 -1.49
C LYS A 290 10.79 -13.61 -1.58
N TYR A 291 10.76 -12.94 -0.44
CA TYR A 291 11.06 -11.51 -0.26
C TYR A 291 12.20 -11.22 0.74
N ASP A 292 13.24 -12.06 0.73
CA ASP A 292 14.40 -11.95 1.63
C ASP A 292 15.34 -10.77 1.30
N GLY A 293 15.09 -10.07 0.19
CA GLY A 293 15.93 -8.99 -0.33
C GLY A 293 17.20 -9.47 -1.01
N ILE A 294 17.33 -10.77 -1.26
CA ILE A 294 18.46 -11.36 -1.97
C ILE A 294 18.10 -11.49 -3.44
N LEU A 295 18.91 -10.88 -4.31
CA LEU A 295 18.73 -11.03 -5.76
C LEU A 295 19.06 -12.47 -6.16
N ASP A 296 18.14 -13.14 -6.84
CA ASP A 296 18.36 -14.42 -7.50
C ASP A 296 17.84 -14.41 -8.94
N ILE A 297 17.98 -15.54 -9.64
CA ILE A 297 17.64 -15.71 -11.06
C ILE A 297 16.19 -15.35 -11.34
N GLU A 298 15.26 -15.75 -10.48
CA GLU A 298 13.85 -15.49 -10.71
C GLU A 298 13.52 -14.01 -10.49
N THR A 299 14.04 -13.39 -9.43
CA THR A 299 13.85 -11.94 -9.23
C THR A 299 14.44 -11.14 -10.40
N ALA A 300 15.66 -11.46 -10.86
CA ALA A 300 16.27 -10.82 -12.01
C ALA A 300 15.44 -11.02 -13.29
N ALA A 301 14.93 -12.23 -13.54
CA ALA A 301 14.11 -12.53 -14.71
C ALA A 301 12.79 -11.75 -14.71
N ILE A 302 12.15 -11.60 -13.55
CA ILE A 302 10.92 -10.81 -13.42
C ILE A 302 11.19 -9.33 -13.72
N ILE A 303 12.30 -8.75 -13.21
CA ILE A 303 12.69 -7.36 -13.50
C ILE A 303 12.80 -7.14 -15.01
N TYR A 304 13.49 -8.03 -15.71
CA TYR A 304 13.69 -7.91 -17.15
C TYR A 304 12.38 -8.11 -17.94
N ALA A 305 11.56 -9.11 -17.57
CA ALA A 305 10.27 -9.33 -18.20
C ALA A 305 9.32 -8.13 -18.06
N LEU A 306 9.34 -7.45 -16.92
CA LEU A 306 8.58 -6.22 -16.70
C LEU A 306 9.08 -5.08 -17.61
N ILE A 307 10.40 -4.90 -17.72
CA ILE A 307 10.97 -3.86 -18.58
C ILE A 307 10.63 -4.09 -20.04
N ASP A 308 10.74 -5.32 -20.54
CA ASP A 308 10.43 -5.61 -21.93
C ASP A 308 8.94 -5.37 -22.26
N LYS A 309 8.06 -5.70 -21.32
CA LYS A 309 6.62 -5.54 -21.48
C LYS A 309 6.17 -4.07 -21.43
N TYR A 310 6.66 -3.30 -20.46
CA TYR A 310 6.14 -1.94 -20.19
C TYR A 310 7.03 -0.83 -20.72
N PHE A 311 8.29 -1.12 -21.05
CA PHE A 311 9.29 -0.16 -21.52
C PHE A 311 10.05 -0.70 -22.75
N PRO A 312 9.36 -1.08 -23.85
CA PRO A 312 9.98 -1.76 -25.00
C PRO A 312 11.06 -0.92 -25.70
N SER A 313 11.01 0.42 -25.61
CA SER A 313 12.07 1.31 -26.11
C SER A 313 13.39 1.18 -25.32
N HIS A 314 13.37 0.60 -24.13
CA HIS A 314 14.52 0.36 -23.25
C HIS A 314 14.91 -1.13 -23.17
N ALA A 315 14.22 -2.00 -23.91
CA ALA A 315 14.59 -3.41 -24.07
C ALA A 315 15.88 -3.57 -24.91
N PHE A 316 16.10 -2.71 -25.90
CA PHE A 316 17.12 -2.88 -26.95
C PHE A 316 18.47 -2.20 -26.71
N ASN A 317 18.71 -1.54 -25.57
CA ASN A 317 20.00 -0.88 -25.28
C ASN A 317 21.02 -1.76 -24.54
N ALA A 318 20.81 -3.09 -24.53
CA ALA A 318 21.79 -4.06 -24.03
C ALA A 318 22.30 -4.91 -25.21
N SER A 319 23.24 -4.36 -25.97
CA SER A 319 24.05 -5.08 -26.97
C SER A 319 25.52 -4.74 -26.77
#